data_AF-A0A815TEN3-F1
#
_entry.id   AF-A0A815TEN3-F1
#
_cell.length_a   1.000
_cell.length_b   1.000
_cell.length_c   1.000
_cell.angle_alpha   90.00
_cell.angle_beta   90.00
_cell.angle_gamma   90.00
#
_symmetry.space_group_name_H-M   'P 1'
#
loop_
_entity.id
_entity.type
_entity.pdbx_description
1 polymer ?
#
loop_
_entity_poly.entity_id
_entity_poly.type
_entity_poly.pdbx_seq_one_letter_code
_entity_poly.pdbx_strand_id
1 'polypeptide(L)'
;MSVSVNAFRWLDILEKEFDKAFVDLDLLLGEIDDDQSEITDDGRARMTTLSSCFAQLTHKLQTISESNAKLEAQLLDARSEIVNIKADQQALEQQIKDTIAQLQTSQLECQILKNQGEIEGADMIRKRLNDHITKQRDELKQNLLPDVKAHELEKENEQLKAQIINLQSEIYGSRLAAKYLDKELAGSRTKQTTLYDIEEFTQQKCQGLLKAFMLI
;
A
#
# COMPACT_ATOMS: atom_id res chain seq x y z
N MET A 1 6.28 8.08 -7.79
CA MET A 1 6.25 6.75 -8.44
C MET A 1 5.11 5.98 -7.79
N SER A 2 4.18 5.42 -8.56
CA SER A 2 3.06 4.66 -8.00
C SER A 2 3.57 3.42 -7.26
N VAL A 3 2.84 3.00 -6.23
CA VAL A 3 3.18 1.84 -5.40
C VAL A 3 3.37 0.59 -6.28
N SER A 4 2.57 0.45 -7.33
CA SER A 4 2.65 -0.67 -8.27
C SER A 4 3.97 -0.73 -9.05
N VAL A 5 4.53 0.41 -9.49
CA VAL A 5 5.81 0.42 -10.23
C VAL A 5 6.96 -0.05 -9.33
N ASN A 6 6.93 0.30 -8.05
CA ASN A 6 7.91 -0.20 -7.09
C ASN A 6 7.73 -1.69 -6.81
N ALA A 7 6.49 -2.19 -6.77
CA ALA A 7 6.20 -3.61 -6.56
C ALA A 7 6.76 -4.49 -7.68
N PHE A 8 6.56 -4.12 -8.95
CA PHE A 8 7.11 -4.87 -10.08
C PHE A 8 8.65 -4.87 -10.09
N ARG A 9 9.28 -3.73 -9.79
CA ARG A 9 10.74 -3.66 -9.70
C ARG A 9 11.31 -4.60 -8.63
N TRP A 10 10.65 -4.69 -7.48
CA TRP A 10 11.06 -5.63 -6.42
C TRP A 10 10.85 -7.08 -6.83
N LEU A 11 9.77 -7.36 -7.55
CA LEU A 11 9.47 -8.69 -8.07
C LEU A 11 10.59 -9.17 -9.02
N ASP A 12 11.03 -8.32 -9.94
CA ASP A 12 12.14 -8.63 -10.86
C ASP A 12 13.47 -8.93 -10.15
N ILE A 13 13.74 -8.23 -9.03
CA ILE A 13 14.95 -8.44 -8.22
C ILE A 13 14.85 -9.80 -7.52
N LEU A 14 13.71 -10.07 -6.88
CA LEU A 14 13.49 -11.31 -6.13
C LEU A 14 13.48 -12.54 -7.04
N GLU A 15 12.93 -12.43 -8.25
CA GLU A 15 12.95 -13.51 -9.23
C GLU A 15 14.37 -13.87 -9.66
N LYS A 16 15.22 -12.87 -9.92
CA LYS A 16 16.64 -13.10 -10.23
C LYS A 16 17.42 -13.72 -9.08
N GLU A 17 17.17 -13.28 -7.85
CA GLU A 17 17.80 -13.85 -6.66
C GLU A 17 17.34 -15.29 -6.41
N PHE A 18 16.05 -15.56 -6.62
CA PHE A 18 15.47 -16.91 -6.53
C PHE A 18 16.08 -17.84 -7.57
N ASP A 19 16.11 -17.45 -8.85
CA ASP A 19 16.68 -18.27 -9.94
C ASP A 19 18.15 -18.61 -9.68
N LYS A 20 18.92 -17.62 -9.23
CA LYS A 20 20.33 -17.84 -8.90
C LYS A 20 20.48 -18.85 -7.76
N ALA A 21 19.76 -18.65 -6.64
CA ALA A 21 19.82 -19.57 -5.51
C ALA A 21 19.32 -20.98 -5.87
N PHE A 22 18.35 -21.07 -6.78
CA PHE A 22 17.82 -22.34 -7.27
C PHE A 22 18.86 -23.11 -8.10
N VAL A 23 19.57 -22.43 -9.01
CA VAL A 23 20.67 -23.04 -9.78
C VAL A 23 21.81 -23.46 -8.87
N ASP A 24 22.23 -22.60 -7.95
CA ASP A 24 23.29 -22.90 -6.99
C ASP A 24 22.95 -24.14 -6.15
N LEU A 25 21.67 -24.30 -5.76
CA LEU A 25 21.21 -25.46 -5.00
C LEU A 25 21.17 -26.76 -5.83
N ASP A 26 20.76 -26.71 -7.11
CA ASP A 26 20.77 -27.90 -7.98
C ASP A 26 22.20 -28.36 -8.29
N LEU A 27 23.15 -27.43 -8.42
CA LEU A 27 24.57 -27.75 -8.55
C LEU A 27 25.09 -28.51 -7.31
N LEU A 28 24.76 -28.04 -6.10
CA LEU A 28 25.14 -28.71 -4.86
C LEU A 28 24.53 -30.11 -4.73
N LEU A 29 23.27 -30.29 -5.15
CA LEU A 29 22.65 -31.62 -5.18
C LEU A 29 23.32 -32.56 -6.20
N GLY A 30 23.91 -32.02 -7.26
CA GLY A 30 24.69 -32.77 -8.24
C GLY A 30 26.08 -33.21 -7.77
N GLU A 31 26.58 -32.67 -6.65
CA GLU A 31 27.86 -33.05 -6.04
C GLU A 31 27.74 -34.23 -5.06
N ILE A 32 26.51 -34.70 -4.78
CA ILE A 32 26.24 -35.83 -3.90
C ILE A 32 26.61 -37.14 -4.61
N ASP A 33 27.28 -38.06 -3.90
CA ASP A 33 27.71 -39.37 -4.41
C ASP A 33 26.51 -40.21 -4.93
N ASP A 34 26.73 -40.96 -6.02
CA ASP A 34 25.68 -41.77 -6.70
C ASP A 34 24.99 -42.79 -5.77
N ASP A 35 25.73 -43.28 -4.77
CA ASP A 35 25.25 -44.18 -3.73
C ASP A 35 24.23 -43.53 -2.77
N GLN A 36 24.05 -42.21 -2.84
CA GLN A 36 23.04 -41.42 -2.10
C GLN A 36 22.00 -40.76 -3.02
N SER A 37 21.75 -41.32 -4.21
CA SER A 37 20.82 -40.77 -5.21
C SER A 37 19.41 -40.42 -4.70
N GLU A 38 18.88 -41.14 -3.70
CA GLU A 38 17.58 -40.85 -3.08
C GLU A 38 17.51 -39.45 -2.45
N ILE A 39 18.64 -38.95 -1.90
CA ILE A 39 18.74 -37.60 -1.31
C ILE A 39 18.65 -36.54 -2.41
N THR A 40 19.33 -36.76 -3.53
CA THR A 40 19.29 -35.87 -4.70
C THR A 40 17.89 -35.80 -5.30
N ASP A 41 17.20 -36.94 -5.40
CA ASP A 41 15.83 -37.01 -5.92
C ASP A 41 14.81 -36.31 -5.00
N ASP A 42 14.85 -36.54 -3.67
CA ASP A 42 13.97 -35.83 -2.73
C ASP A 42 14.28 -34.32 -2.70
N GLY A 43 15.56 -33.95 -2.81
CA GLY A 43 16.01 -32.56 -2.92
C GLY A 43 15.39 -31.86 -4.13
N ARG A 44 15.49 -32.46 -5.31
CA ARG A 44 14.90 -31.92 -6.56
C ARG A 44 13.37 -31.87 -6.52
N ALA A 45 12.72 -32.85 -5.90
CA ALA A 45 11.26 -32.85 -5.72
C ALA A 45 10.81 -31.67 -4.84
N ARG A 46 11.52 -31.39 -3.74
CA ARG A 46 11.27 -30.23 -2.87
C ARG A 46 11.57 -28.91 -3.57
N MET A 47 12.65 -28.84 -4.35
CA MET A 47 12.95 -27.67 -5.18
C MET A 47 11.84 -27.38 -6.18
N THR A 48 11.33 -28.40 -6.87
CA THR A 48 10.18 -28.26 -7.78
C THR A 48 8.95 -27.68 -7.06
N THR A 49 8.70 -28.14 -5.83
CA THR A 49 7.64 -27.61 -4.98
C THR A 49 7.86 -26.15 -4.61
N LEU A 50 9.09 -25.77 -4.21
CA LEU A 50 9.45 -24.38 -3.91
C LEU A 50 9.28 -23.45 -5.12
N SER A 51 9.70 -23.91 -6.31
CA SER A 51 9.51 -23.17 -7.57
C SER A 51 8.03 -22.93 -7.87
N SER A 52 7.18 -23.95 -7.71
CA SER A 52 5.72 -23.81 -7.86
C SER A 52 5.11 -22.82 -6.88
N CYS A 53 5.52 -22.87 -5.61
CA CYS A 53 5.08 -21.91 -4.58
C CYS A 53 5.50 -20.48 -4.91
N PHE A 54 6.75 -20.28 -5.36
CA PHE A 54 7.26 -18.96 -5.75
C PHE A 54 6.51 -18.40 -6.96
N ALA A 55 6.28 -19.21 -8.00
CA ALA A 55 5.51 -18.80 -9.17
C ALA A 55 4.07 -18.35 -8.81
N GLN A 56 3.40 -19.09 -7.92
CA GLN A 56 2.06 -18.72 -7.43
C GLN A 56 2.09 -17.43 -6.61
N LEU A 57 3.11 -17.23 -5.77
CA LEU A 57 3.28 -16.01 -4.98
C LEU A 57 3.48 -14.80 -5.91
N THR A 58 4.35 -14.93 -6.91
CA THR A 58 4.61 -13.92 -7.95
C THR A 58 3.33 -13.53 -8.67
N HIS A 59 2.55 -14.50 -9.16
CA HIS A 59 1.29 -14.23 -9.85
C HIS A 59 0.29 -13.48 -8.94
N LYS A 60 0.15 -13.90 -7.68
CA LYS A 60 -0.74 -13.24 -6.71
C LYS A 60 -0.29 -11.81 -6.42
N LEU A 61 1.01 -11.59 -6.26
CA LEU A 61 1.58 -10.25 -6.02
C LEU A 61 1.35 -9.32 -7.22
N GLN A 62 1.54 -9.82 -8.45
CA GLN A 62 1.24 -9.07 -9.67
C GLN A 62 -0.25 -8.68 -9.71
N THR A 63 -1.16 -9.65 -9.49
CA THR A 63 -2.61 -9.42 -9.48
C THR A 63 -3.02 -8.35 -8.45
N ILE A 64 -2.48 -8.43 -7.23
CA ILE A 64 -2.75 -7.45 -6.17
C ILE A 64 -2.20 -6.07 -6.56
N SER A 65 -1.01 -6.00 -7.14
CA SER A 65 -0.36 -4.74 -7.52
C SER A 65 -1.10 -4.02 -8.65
N GLU A 66 -1.64 -4.77 -9.61
CA GLU A 66 -2.51 -4.25 -10.68
C GLU A 66 -3.86 -3.77 -10.14
N SER A 67 -4.49 -4.57 -9.26
CA SER A 67 -5.74 -4.19 -8.60
C SER A 67 -5.57 -2.90 -7.78
N ASN A 68 -4.47 -2.79 -7.04
CA ASN A 68 -4.14 -1.59 -6.28
C ASN A 68 -3.95 -0.38 -7.19
N ALA A 69 -3.27 -0.52 -8.34
CA ALA A 69 -3.12 0.56 -9.32
C ALA A 69 -4.48 1.10 -9.78
N LYS A 70 -5.42 0.18 -10.05
CA LYS A 70 -6.77 0.52 -10.48
C LYS A 70 -7.56 1.22 -9.37
N LEU A 71 -7.48 0.73 -8.15
CA LEU A 71 -8.13 1.35 -6.99
C LEU A 71 -7.55 2.74 -6.68
N GLU A 72 -6.23 2.91 -6.76
CA GLU A 72 -5.58 4.22 -6.61
C GLU A 72 -6.11 5.22 -7.64
N ALA A 73 -6.25 4.81 -8.91
CA ALA A 73 -6.80 5.68 -9.95
C ALA A 73 -8.26 6.08 -9.67
N GLN A 74 -9.11 5.12 -9.28
CA GLN A 74 -10.51 5.39 -8.94
C GLN A 74 -10.65 6.30 -7.72
N LEU A 75 -9.81 6.11 -6.70
CA LEU A 75 -9.79 6.97 -5.51
C LEU A 75 -9.42 8.41 -5.86
N LEU A 76 -8.41 8.59 -6.73
CA LEU A 76 -7.94 9.90 -7.15
C LEU A 76 -9.03 10.64 -7.95
N ASP A 77 -9.74 9.92 -8.82
CA ASP A 77 -10.87 10.44 -9.58
C ASP A 77 -12.03 10.88 -8.67
N ALA A 78 -12.48 9.99 -7.76
CA ALA A 78 -13.53 10.31 -6.80
C ALA A 78 -13.17 11.49 -5.88
N ARG A 79 -11.91 11.61 -5.47
CA ARG A 79 -11.42 12.76 -4.69
C ARG A 79 -11.53 14.07 -5.49
N SER A 80 -11.18 14.05 -6.77
CA SER A 80 -11.34 15.19 -7.67
C SER A 80 -12.81 15.60 -7.80
N GLU A 81 -13.71 14.63 -7.99
CA GLU A 81 -15.16 14.88 -8.04
C GLU A 81 -15.70 15.51 -6.74
N ILE A 82 -15.31 14.99 -5.58
CA ILE A 82 -15.73 15.53 -4.28
C ILE A 82 -15.27 16.97 -4.11
N VAL A 83 -14.02 17.28 -4.48
CA VAL A 83 -13.49 18.65 -4.40
C VAL A 83 -14.31 19.60 -5.29
N ASN A 84 -14.63 19.19 -6.53
CA ASN A 84 -15.45 19.98 -7.44
C ASN A 84 -16.86 20.21 -6.89
N ILE A 85 -17.53 19.15 -6.43
CA ILE A 85 -18.88 19.23 -5.87
C ILE A 85 -18.91 20.14 -4.64
N LYS A 86 -17.95 20.00 -3.71
CA LYS A 86 -17.87 20.87 -2.52
C LYS A 86 -17.66 22.34 -2.93
N ALA A 87 -16.80 22.59 -3.91
CA ALA A 87 -16.54 23.94 -4.41
C ALA A 87 -17.80 24.55 -5.06
N ASP A 88 -18.60 23.75 -5.76
CA ASP A 88 -19.85 24.20 -6.36
C ASP A 88 -20.95 24.41 -5.32
N GLN A 89 -21.03 23.54 -4.30
CA GLN A 89 -21.94 23.71 -3.18
C GLN A 89 -21.68 25.03 -2.45
N GLN A 90 -20.44 25.29 -2.03
CA GLN A 90 -20.10 26.54 -1.33
C GLN A 90 -20.41 27.78 -2.18
N ALA A 91 -20.13 27.70 -3.47
CA ALA A 91 -20.42 28.79 -4.38
C ALA A 91 -21.93 29.03 -4.53
N LEU A 92 -22.74 27.96 -4.57
CA LEU A 92 -24.20 28.06 -4.61
C LEU A 92 -24.76 28.61 -3.29
N GLU A 93 -24.25 28.15 -2.14
CA GLU A 93 -24.62 28.67 -0.82
C GLU A 93 -24.34 30.17 -0.71
N GLN A 94 -23.19 30.63 -1.23
CA GLN A 94 -22.87 32.05 -1.24
C GLN A 94 -23.82 32.83 -2.18
N GLN A 95 -24.08 32.32 -3.39
CA GLN A 95 -25.05 32.90 -4.31
C GLN A 95 -26.45 33.05 -3.69
N ILE A 96 -26.89 32.06 -2.91
CA ILE A 96 -28.17 32.12 -2.20
C ILE A 96 -28.15 33.29 -1.19
N LYS A 97 -27.10 33.39 -0.37
CA LYS A 97 -26.97 34.47 0.62
C LYS A 97 -26.96 35.85 -0.04
N ASP A 98 -26.19 36.00 -1.10
CA ASP A 98 -26.07 37.26 -1.83
C ASP A 98 -27.42 37.62 -2.48
N THR A 99 -28.12 36.65 -3.09
CA THR A 99 -29.43 36.88 -3.72
C THR A 99 -30.48 37.28 -2.70
N ILE A 100 -30.45 36.70 -1.49
CA ILE A 100 -31.33 37.07 -0.38
C ILE A 100 -31.05 38.52 0.04
N ALA A 101 -29.78 38.89 0.25
CA ALA A 101 -29.41 40.26 0.62
C ALA A 101 -29.88 41.26 -0.45
N GLN A 102 -29.70 40.92 -1.71
CA GLN A 102 -30.12 41.71 -2.85
C GLN A 102 -31.63 41.90 -2.98
N LEU A 103 -32.40 40.83 -2.72
CA LEU A 103 -33.85 40.92 -2.65
C LEU A 103 -34.28 41.85 -1.51
N GLN A 104 -33.64 41.75 -0.34
CA GLN A 104 -33.93 42.61 0.81
C GLN A 104 -33.63 44.10 0.51
N THR A 105 -32.48 44.41 -0.11
CA THR A 105 -32.15 45.78 -0.53
C THR A 105 -33.15 46.31 -1.55
N SER A 106 -33.48 45.51 -2.57
CA SER A 106 -34.44 45.90 -3.61
C SER A 106 -35.86 46.07 -3.06
N GLN A 107 -36.27 45.27 -2.06
CA GLN A 107 -37.56 45.43 -1.39
C GLN A 107 -37.62 46.75 -0.61
N LEU A 108 -36.54 47.13 0.07
CA LEU A 108 -36.45 48.41 0.78
C LEU A 108 -36.49 49.60 -0.19
N GLU A 109 -35.74 49.54 -1.30
CA GLU A 109 -35.76 50.55 -2.36
C GLU A 109 -37.16 50.68 -3.00
N CYS A 110 -37.82 49.56 -3.30
CA CYS A 110 -39.20 49.58 -3.81
C CYS A 110 -40.21 50.14 -2.79
N GLN A 111 -40.01 49.94 -1.49
CA GLN A 111 -40.85 50.58 -0.45
C GLN A 111 -40.66 52.09 -0.44
N ILE A 112 -39.42 52.56 -0.55
CA ILE A 112 -39.09 53.99 -0.63
C ILE A 112 -39.69 54.60 -1.90
N LEU A 113 -39.54 53.94 -3.05
CA LEU A 113 -40.08 54.38 -4.34
C LEU A 113 -41.62 54.28 -4.39
N LYS A 114 -42.26 53.30 -3.74
CA LYS A 114 -43.73 53.27 -3.58
C LYS A 114 -44.24 54.44 -2.75
N ASN A 115 -43.47 54.89 -1.77
CA ASN A 115 -43.78 56.09 -1.01
C ASN A 115 -43.55 57.39 -1.83
N GLN A 116 -42.88 57.30 -2.99
CA GLN A 116 -42.51 58.45 -3.85
C GLN A 116 -43.14 58.45 -5.26
N GLY A 117 -43.68 57.32 -5.76
CA GLY A 117 -44.50 57.23 -6.97
C GLY A 117 -43.84 56.72 -8.29
N GLU A 118 -42.60 56.19 -8.30
CA GLU A 118 -41.88 55.83 -9.55
C GLU A 118 -41.48 54.34 -9.63
N ILE A 119 -41.81 53.63 -10.73
CA ILE A 119 -41.73 52.15 -10.84
C ILE A 119 -40.69 51.62 -11.86
N GLU A 120 -40.22 52.43 -12.82
CA GLU A 120 -39.44 51.93 -13.99
C GLU A 120 -37.93 51.65 -13.75
N GLY A 121 -37.33 52.08 -12.63
CA GLY A 121 -35.89 51.89 -12.34
C GLY A 121 -35.47 50.51 -11.82
N ALA A 122 -36.43 49.69 -11.39
CA ALA A 122 -36.18 48.48 -10.58
C ALA A 122 -35.47 47.34 -11.35
N ASP A 123 -35.69 47.20 -12.66
CA ASP A 123 -35.13 46.09 -13.44
C ASP A 123 -33.65 46.26 -13.78
N MET A 124 -33.18 47.50 -14.00
CA MET A 124 -31.75 47.77 -14.23
C MET A 124 -30.92 47.59 -12.95
N ILE A 125 -31.50 47.92 -11.79
CA ILE A 125 -30.88 47.71 -10.48
C ILE A 125 -30.72 46.21 -10.23
N ARG A 126 -31.77 45.41 -10.47
CA ARG A 126 -31.73 43.93 -10.36
C ARG A 126 -30.61 43.31 -11.18
N LYS A 127 -30.43 43.72 -12.43
CA LYS A 127 -29.42 43.13 -13.32
C LYS A 127 -27.99 43.43 -12.85
N ARG A 128 -27.70 44.67 -12.46
CA ARG A 128 -26.38 45.05 -11.89
C ARG A 128 -26.07 44.33 -10.60
N LEU A 129 -27.08 44.16 -9.75
CA LEU A 129 -26.98 43.40 -8.51
C LEU A 129 -26.55 41.96 -8.84
N ASN A 130 -27.24 41.30 -9.78
CA ASN A 130 -26.92 39.92 -10.19
C ASN A 130 -25.49 39.75 -10.75
N ASP A 131 -25.04 40.71 -11.56
CA ASP A 131 -23.67 40.72 -12.10
C ASP A 131 -22.62 40.95 -11.00
N HIS A 132 -22.97 41.68 -9.94
CA HIS A 132 -22.08 41.91 -8.81
C HIS A 132 -21.98 40.69 -7.88
N ILE A 133 -23.09 39.95 -7.66
CA ILE A 133 -23.09 38.65 -6.94
C ILE A 133 -22.14 37.69 -7.60
N THR A 134 -22.29 37.52 -8.91
CA THR A 134 -21.55 36.51 -9.66
C THR A 134 -20.06 36.78 -9.58
N LYS A 135 -19.64 38.04 -9.71
CA LYS A 135 -18.24 38.43 -9.50
C LYS A 135 -17.73 38.20 -8.08
N GLN A 136 -18.49 38.62 -7.05
CA GLN A 136 -18.07 38.44 -5.66
C GLN A 136 -17.97 36.97 -5.27
N ARG A 137 -18.90 36.13 -5.73
CA ARG A 137 -18.85 34.68 -5.56
C ARG A 137 -17.57 34.10 -6.15
N ASP A 138 -17.22 34.49 -7.36
CA ASP A 138 -16.05 33.94 -8.04
C ASP A 138 -14.75 34.37 -7.35
N GLU A 139 -14.67 35.62 -6.86
CA GLU A 139 -13.54 36.12 -6.07
C GLU A 139 -13.40 35.41 -4.71
N LEU A 140 -14.52 35.22 -3.98
CA LEU A 140 -14.53 34.47 -2.72
C LEU A 140 -14.13 33.00 -2.93
N LYS A 141 -14.66 32.36 -3.98
CA LYS A 141 -14.28 30.99 -4.35
C LYS A 141 -12.80 30.90 -4.63
N GLN A 142 -12.22 31.86 -5.36
CA GLN A 142 -10.78 31.90 -5.64
C GLN A 142 -9.94 32.04 -4.37
N ASN A 143 -10.37 32.84 -3.41
CA ASN A 143 -9.62 33.12 -2.18
C ASN A 143 -9.68 31.98 -1.16
N LEU A 144 -10.82 31.28 -1.05
CA LEU A 144 -11.02 30.19 -0.07
C LEU A 144 -10.49 28.83 -0.56
N LEU A 145 -10.43 28.61 -1.87
CA LEU A 145 -9.93 27.38 -2.48
C LEU A 145 -8.53 26.95 -1.97
N PRO A 146 -7.52 27.83 -1.87
CA PRO A 146 -6.20 27.45 -1.37
C PRO A 146 -6.22 27.00 0.10
N ASP A 147 -6.98 27.67 0.97
CA ASP A 147 -7.05 27.31 2.41
C ASP A 147 -7.72 25.95 2.62
N VAL A 148 -8.82 25.69 1.92
CA VAL A 148 -9.49 24.37 1.97
C VAL A 148 -8.55 23.28 1.45
N LYS A 149 -7.82 23.55 0.36
CA LYS A 149 -6.85 22.61 -0.20
C LYS A 149 -5.68 22.35 0.76
N ALA A 150 -5.17 23.39 1.42
CA ALA A 150 -4.11 23.27 2.40
C ALA A 150 -4.55 22.39 3.58
N HIS A 151 -5.76 22.62 4.10
CA HIS A 151 -6.27 21.86 5.24
C HIS A 151 -6.46 20.36 4.91
N GLU A 152 -7.02 20.03 3.74
CA GLU A 152 -7.16 18.63 3.32
C GLU A 152 -5.80 17.96 3.09
N LEU A 153 -4.82 18.69 2.53
CA LEU A 153 -3.45 18.20 2.37
C LEU A 153 -2.75 17.94 3.72
N GLU A 154 -2.94 18.81 4.72
CA GLU A 154 -2.38 18.61 6.06
C GLU A 154 -2.96 17.36 6.72
N LYS A 155 -4.29 17.17 6.63
CA LYS A 155 -4.97 15.99 7.16
C LYS A 155 -4.50 14.70 6.50
N GLU A 156 -4.32 14.70 5.17
CA GLU A 156 -3.77 13.57 4.45
C GLU A 156 -2.31 13.30 4.87
N ASN A 157 -1.51 14.35 5.07
CA ASN A 157 -0.12 14.22 5.53
C ASN A 157 -0.03 13.60 6.93
N GLU A 158 -0.91 13.96 7.86
CA GLU A 158 -1.01 13.30 9.16
C GLU A 158 -1.40 11.83 9.05
N GLN A 159 -2.38 11.51 8.19
CA GLN A 159 -2.79 10.12 7.95
C GLN A 159 -1.65 9.29 7.35
N LEU A 160 -0.93 9.84 6.37
CA LEU A 160 0.22 9.18 5.75
C LEU A 160 1.35 8.95 6.76
N LYS A 161 1.64 9.93 7.62
CA LYS A 161 2.61 9.77 8.72
C LYS A 161 2.22 8.63 9.67
N ALA A 162 0.94 8.55 10.04
CA ALA A 162 0.44 7.47 10.89
C ALA A 162 0.57 6.09 10.21
N GLN A 163 0.25 6.00 8.91
CA GLN A 163 0.44 4.76 8.14
C GLN A 163 1.91 4.35 8.04
N ILE A 164 2.84 5.30 7.86
CA ILE A 164 4.27 5.01 7.83
C ILE A 164 4.73 4.38 9.15
N ILE A 165 4.29 4.91 10.29
CA ILE A 165 4.64 4.37 11.62
C ILE A 165 4.12 2.94 11.77
N ASN A 166 2.89 2.66 11.33
CA ASN A 166 2.32 1.31 11.38
C ASN A 166 3.07 0.33 10.47
N LEU A 167 3.37 0.70 9.23
CA LEU A 167 4.13 -0.15 8.33
C LEU A 167 5.55 -0.42 8.86
N GLN A 168 6.18 0.57 9.49
CA GLN A 168 7.48 0.37 10.14
C GLN A 168 7.39 -0.67 11.26
N SER A 169 6.36 -0.62 12.11
CA SER A 169 6.20 -1.59 13.20
C SER A 169 5.96 -3.01 12.68
N GLU A 170 5.17 -3.17 11.61
CA GLU A 170 4.98 -4.45 10.92
C GLU A 170 6.30 -5.00 10.35
N ILE A 171 7.07 -4.17 9.64
CA ILE A 171 8.39 -4.55 9.10
C ILE A 171 9.33 -4.98 10.22
N TYR A 172 9.36 -4.26 11.35
CA TYR A 172 10.15 -4.67 12.52
C TYR A 172 9.69 -6.01 13.08
N GLY A 173 8.38 -6.24 13.17
CA GLY A 173 7.79 -7.52 13.57
C GLY A 173 8.21 -8.68 12.67
N SER A 174 8.07 -8.52 11.34
CA SER A 174 8.47 -9.54 10.36
C SER A 174 9.97 -9.83 10.39
N ARG A 175 10.82 -8.80 10.52
CA ARG A 175 12.28 -8.97 10.66
C ARG A 175 12.63 -9.73 11.93
N LEU A 176 11.92 -9.48 13.02
CA LEU A 176 12.15 -10.18 14.28
C LEU A 176 11.72 -11.65 14.17
N ALA A 177 10.56 -11.91 13.56
CA ALA A 177 10.08 -13.27 13.28
C ALA A 177 11.05 -14.07 12.41
N ALA A 178 11.60 -13.47 11.35
CA ALA A 178 12.62 -14.08 10.52
C ALA A 178 13.88 -14.47 11.34
N LYS A 179 14.36 -13.56 12.21
CA LYS A 179 15.49 -13.87 13.11
C LYS A 179 15.19 -15.00 14.11
N TYR A 180 13.95 -15.13 14.57
CA TYR A 180 13.54 -16.23 15.43
C TYR A 180 13.51 -17.55 14.66
N LEU A 181 12.97 -17.56 13.45
CA LEU A 181 12.98 -18.72 12.56
C LEU A 181 14.41 -19.19 12.27
N ASP A 182 15.33 -18.27 11.98
CA ASP A 182 16.76 -18.59 11.77
C ASP A 182 17.38 -19.26 12.99
N LYS A 183 17.04 -18.80 14.21
CA LYS A 183 17.51 -19.42 15.46
C LYS A 183 16.93 -20.80 15.69
N GLU A 184 15.65 -21.02 15.40
CA GLU A 184 15.02 -22.34 15.52
C GLU A 184 15.61 -23.34 14.52
N LEU A 185 15.81 -22.90 13.26
CA LEU A 185 16.46 -23.73 12.24
C LEU A 185 17.92 -24.04 12.60
N ALA A 186 18.69 -23.06 13.10
CA ALA A 186 20.04 -23.28 13.57
C ALA A 186 20.09 -24.25 14.77
N GLY A 187 19.17 -24.10 15.72
CA GLY A 187 19.04 -24.96 16.90
C GLY A 187 18.60 -26.39 16.57
N SER A 188 17.70 -26.57 15.59
CA SER A 188 17.31 -27.89 15.09
C SER A 188 18.48 -28.57 14.38
N ARG A 189 19.23 -27.84 13.55
CA ARG A 189 20.44 -28.36 12.88
C ARG A 189 21.50 -28.81 13.89
N THR A 190 21.78 -28.01 14.92
CA THR A 190 22.74 -28.39 15.97
C THR A 190 22.30 -29.62 16.75
N LYS A 191 21.02 -29.71 17.12
CA LYS A 191 20.48 -30.91 17.78
C LYS A 191 20.59 -32.16 16.91
N GLN A 192 20.31 -32.02 15.61
CA GLN A 192 20.44 -33.12 14.64
C GLN A 192 21.88 -33.61 14.54
N THR A 193 22.85 -32.71 14.38
CA THR A 193 24.29 -33.06 14.30
C THR A 193 24.76 -33.77 15.57
N THR A 194 24.38 -33.28 16.77
CA THR A 194 24.75 -33.96 18.02
C THR A 194 24.13 -35.34 18.17
N LEU A 195 22.93 -35.58 17.63
CA LEU A 195 22.30 -36.91 17.64
C LEU A 195 23.04 -37.87 16.70
N TYR A 196 23.41 -37.42 15.50
CA TYR A 196 24.22 -38.20 14.56
C TYR A 196 25.61 -38.54 15.15
N ASP A 197 26.29 -37.58 15.78
CA ASP A 197 27.60 -37.80 16.42
C ASP A 197 27.50 -38.83 17.56
N ILE A 198 26.40 -38.82 18.32
CA ILE A 198 26.15 -39.79 19.38
C ILE A 198 25.88 -41.18 18.80
N GLU A 199 25.06 -41.29 17.74
CA GLU A 199 24.78 -42.57 17.07
C GLU A 199 26.06 -43.18 16.49
N GLU A 200 26.89 -42.39 15.82
CA GLU A 200 28.14 -42.84 15.22
C GLU A 200 29.16 -43.30 16.27
N PHE A 201 29.29 -42.56 17.39
CA PHE A 201 30.12 -42.96 18.52
C PHE A 201 29.63 -44.27 19.17
N THR A 202 28.31 -44.45 19.28
CA THR A 202 27.72 -45.67 19.84
C THR A 202 27.96 -46.87 18.92
N GLN A 203 27.85 -46.67 17.61
CA GLN A 203 28.08 -47.70 16.59
C GLN A 203 29.55 -48.14 16.53
N GLN A 204 30.51 -47.20 16.60
CA GLN A 204 31.93 -47.52 16.70
C GLN A 204 32.27 -48.33 17.97
N LYS A 205 31.68 -47.96 19.11
CA LYS A 205 31.92 -48.65 20.38
C LYS A 205 31.36 -50.07 20.39
N CYS A 206 30.18 -50.27 19.80
CA CYS A 206 29.59 -51.60 19.59
C CYS A 206 30.44 -52.46 18.64
N GLN A 207 30.94 -51.91 17.53
CA GLN A 207 31.84 -52.63 16.61
C GLN A 207 33.19 -53.00 17.26
N GLY A 208 33.74 -52.12 18.09
CA GLY A 208 34.97 -52.38 18.85
C GLY A 208 34.80 -53.53 19.85
N LEU A 209 33.68 -53.56 20.56
CA LEU A 209 33.34 -54.65 21.48
C LEU A 209 33.13 -55.98 20.76
N LEU A 210 32.48 -55.97 19.59
CA LEU A 210 32.28 -57.18 18.77
C LEU A 210 33.60 -57.74 18.23
N LYS A 211 34.53 -56.88 17.80
CA LYS A 211 35.88 -57.29 17.37
C LYS A 211 36.69 -57.87 18.53
N ALA A 212 36.57 -57.30 19.74
CA ALA A 212 37.24 -57.82 20.93
C ALA A 212 36.69 -59.20 21.35
N PHE A 213 35.39 -59.45 21.16
CA PHE A 213 34.75 -60.73 21.47
C PHE A 213 35.09 -61.84 20.46
N MET A 214 35.40 -61.50 19.20
CA MET A 214 35.81 -62.47 18.17
C MET A 214 37.30 -62.87 18.21
N LEU A 215 38.10 -62.24 19.07
CA LEU A 215 39.55 -62.49 19.24
C LEU A 215 39.89 -63.32 20.49
N ILE A 216 38.88 -63.83 21.20
CA ILE A 216 38.98 -64.77 22.33
C ILE A 216 38.42 -66.11 21.87
#